data_AF-A0AAW4L0L6-F1
#
_entry.id   AF-A0AAW4L0L6-F1
#
_cell.length_a   1.000
_cell.length_b   1.000
_cell.length_c   1.000
_cell.angle_alpha   90.00
_cell.angle_beta   90.00
_cell.angle_gamma   90.00
#
_symmetry.space_group_name_H-M   'P 1'
#
loop_
_entity.id
_entity.type
_entity.pdbx_description
1 polymer ?
#
loop_
_entity_poly.entity_id
_entity_poly.type
_entity_poly.pdbx_seq_one_letter_code
_entity_poly.pdbx_strand_id
1 'polypeptide(L)'
;MLPDWQVRVVDGNHLASTEKRLGALRQERGAARPGFSVVVYDPDLDQVIDLQACEDAYASERVCVLPLLANAEPGQVWLADRLYCTLPVMEACEQAQ
;
A
#
# COMPACT_ATOMS: atom_id res chain seq x y z
N MET A 1 7.49 20.92 -3.74
CA MET A 1 6.76 19.87 -4.47
C MET A 1 6.15 20.46 -5.73
N LEU A 2 5.54 19.66 -6.62
CA LEU A 2 4.92 20.13 -7.86
C LEU A 2 3.98 21.31 -7.57
N PRO A 3 4.22 22.52 -8.12
CA PRO A 3 3.36 23.67 -7.87
C PRO A 3 1.91 23.36 -8.26
N ASP A 4 0.96 23.77 -7.42
CA ASP A 4 -0.49 23.61 -7.61
C ASP A 4 -1.02 22.16 -7.57
N TRP A 5 -0.17 21.17 -7.25
CA TRP A 5 -0.57 19.77 -7.12
C TRP A 5 -0.23 19.21 -5.75
N GLN A 6 -1.15 18.44 -5.19
CA GLN A 6 -0.91 17.72 -3.95
C GLN A 6 -0.30 16.36 -4.26
N VAL A 7 0.92 16.11 -3.78
CA VAL A 7 1.62 14.85 -4.07
C VAL A 7 1.18 13.76 -3.09
N ARG A 8 1.01 12.54 -3.62
CA ARG A 8 0.69 11.31 -2.89
C ARG A 8 1.71 10.26 -3.28
N VAL A 9 2.59 9.86 -2.36
CA VAL A 9 3.56 8.78 -2.63
C VAL A 9 3.01 7.50 -2.03
N VAL A 10 2.92 6.45 -2.85
CA VAL A 10 2.47 5.13 -2.42
C VAL A 10 3.65 4.18 -2.39
N ASP A 11 3.76 3.44 -1.29
CA ASP A 11 4.74 2.35 -1.16
C ASP A 11 4.23 1.23 -0.25
N GLY A 12 4.80 0.05 -0.44
CA GLY A 12 4.56 -1.13 0.38
C GLY A 12 5.58 -1.24 1.51
N ASN A 13 5.12 -1.59 2.71
CA ASN A 13 5.96 -1.88 3.86
C ASN A 13 5.60 -3.24 4.46
N HIS A 14 6.54 -4.18 4.42
CA HIS A 14 6.37 -5.48 5.09
C HIS A 14 6.42 -5.31 6.61
N LEU A 15 5.44 -5.89 7.29
CA LEU A 15 5.39 -5.84 8.74
C LEU A 15 6.49 -6.72 9.34
N ALA A 16 7.04 -6.29 10.47
CA ALA A 16 7.99 -7.08 11.21
C ALA A 16 7.34 -8.41 11.65
N SER A 17 8.15 -9.47 11.70
CA SER A 17 7.70 -10.75 12.28
C SER A 17 7.36 -10.56 13.76
N THR A 18 6.34 -11.28 14.25
CA THR A 18 5.98 -11.26 15.66
C THR A 18 6.90 -12.15 16.49
N GLU A 19 7.18 -11.75 17.73
CA GLU A 19 8.09 -12.48 18.63
C GLU A 19 7.56 -13.87 19.02
N LYS A 20 6.23 -14.05 19.01
CA LYS A 20 5.58 -15.28 19.45
C LYS A 20 5.06 -16.09 18.27
N ARG A 21 5.53 -17.33 18.17
CA ARG A 21 5.05 -18.32 17.20
C ARG A 21 3.56 -18.63 17.42
N LEU A 22 2.78 -18.56 16.34
CA LEU A 22 1.38 -18.95 16.33
C LEU A 22 1.23 -20.43 16.73
N GLY A 23 0.21 -20.73 17.55
CA GLY A 23 -0.01 -22.10 18.06
C GLY A 23 -0.15 -23.15 16.96
N ALA A 24 -0.82 -22.78 15.86
CA ALA A 24 -1.01 -23.63 14.68
C ALA A 24 0.32 -24.02 13.99
N LEU A 25 1.40 -23.26 14.17
CA LEU A 25 2.70 -23.47 13.50
C LEU A 25 3.75 -24.12 14.41
N ARG A 26 3.36 -24.69 15.56
CA ARG A 26 4.31 -25.30 16.51
C ARG A 26 4.97 -26.57 16.00
N GLN A 27 4.30 -27.31 15.11
CA GLN A 27 4.83 -28.53 14.49
C GLN A 27 5.52 -28.25 13.14
N GLU A 28 5.40 -27.02 12.64
CA GLU A 28 6.00 -26.60 11.37
C GLU A 28 7.36 -25.94 11.59
N ARG A 29 8.33 -26.23 10.71
CA ARG A 29 9.65 -25.60 10.76
C ARG A 29 9.59 -24.12 10.35
N GLY A 30 8.71 -23.78 9.42
CA GLY A 30 8.51 -22.40 8.94
C GLY A 30 7.79 -21.51 9.95
N ALA A 31 8.05 -20.20 9.91
CA ALA A 31 7.25 -19.19 10.61
C ALA A 31 6.15 -18.65 9.69
N ALA A 32 5.10 -18.05 10.25
CA ALA A 32 4.13 -17.30 9.45
C ALA A 32 4.85 -16.14 8.77
N ARG A 33 4.64 -15.98 7.47
CA ARG A 33 5.08 -14.77 6.78
C ARG A 33 4.18 -13.63 7.28
N PRO A 34 4.74 -12.53 7.80
CA PRO A 34 3.94 -11.40 8.24
C PRO A 34 3.27 -10.74 7.05
N GLY A 35 2.09 -10.16 7.30
CA GLY A 35 1.41 -9.31 6.35
C GLY A 35 2.22 -8.06 5.99
N PHE A 36 1.60 -7.17 5.23
CA PHE A 36 2.20 -5.92 4.80
C PHE A 36 1.17 -4.79 4.87
N SER A 37 1.64 -3.56 4.72
CA SER A 37 0.80 -2.38 4.58
C SER A 37 1.18 -1.61 3.33
N VAL A 38 0.21 -1.10 2.60
CA VAL A 38 0.43 -0.07 1.57
C VAL A 38 0.12 1.28 2.22
N VAL A 39 1.06 2.21 2.18
CA VAL A 39 0.94 3.53 2.80
C VAL A 39 0.84 4.63 1.75
N VAL A 40 0.12 5.71 2.08
CA VAL A 40 0.07 6.95 1.31
C VAL A 40 0.76 8.04 2.11
N TYR A 41 1.87 8.55 1.59
CA TYR A 41 2.67 9.61 2.19
C TYR A 41 2.46 10.93 1.47
N ASP A 42 2.20 12.00 2.23
CA ASP A 42 2.15 13.38 1.77
C ASP A 42 3.47 14.08 2.12
N PRO A 43 4.31 14.41 1.12
CA PRO A 43 5.60 15.03 1.35
C PRO A 43 5.52 16.51 1.73
N ASP A 44 4.41 17.20 1.49
CA ASP A 44 4.24 18.59 1.92
C ASP A 44 3.88 18.67 3.42
N LEU A 45 3.20 17.64 3.92
CA LEU A 45 2.86 17.49 5.34
C LEU A 45 3.88 16.68 6.15
N ASP A 46 4.83 16.02 5.48
CA ASP A 46 5.80 15.07 6.05
C ASP A 46 5.10 13.96 6.86
N GLN A 47 3.98 13.44 6.34
CA GLN A 47 3.09 12.54 7.07
C GLN A 47 2.53 11.41 6.21
N VAL A 48 2.35 10.24 6.83
CA VAL A 48 1.48 9.20 6.28
C VAL A 48 0.04 9.60 6.55
N ILE A 49 -0.74 9.77 5.49
CA ILE A 49 -2.12 10.30 5.56
C ILE A 49 -3.18 9.22 5.35
N ASP A 50 -2.83 8.07 4.79
CA ASP A 50 -3.72 6.92 4.60
C ASP A 50 -2.91 5.61 4.54
N LEU A 51 -3.56 4.48 4.84
CA LEU A 51 -2.94 3.15 4.86
C LEU A 51 -3.96 2.04 4.63
N GLN A 52 -3.58 1.06 3.81
CA GLN A 52 -4.26 -0.22 3.68
C GLN A 52 -3.39 -1.34 4.28
N ALA A 53 -3.83 -1.92 5.39
CA ALA A 53 -3.21 -3.13 5.95
C ALA A 53 -3.67 -4.40 5.20
N CYS A 54 -2.77 -5.37 5.05
CA CYS A 54 -3.05 -6.67 4.46
C CYS A 54 -2.43 -7.78 5.31
N GLU A 55 -3.28 -8.62 5.91
CA GLU A 55 -2.85 -9.78 6.71
C GLU A 55 -2.36 -10.95 5.85
N ASP A 56 -2.83 -11.06 4.60
CA ASP A 56 -2.39 -12.08 3.66
C ASP A 56 -1.02 -11.72 3.05
N ALA A 57 0.03 -12.33 3.59
CA ALA A 57 1.39 -12.14 3.13
C ALA A 57 1.70 -12.64 1.71
N TYR A 58 0.76 -13.33 1.07
CA TYR A 58 0.85 -13.79 -0.31
C TYR A 58 0.04 -12.92 -1.28
N ALA A 59 -0.80 -12.02 -0.76
CA ALA A 59 -1.46 -11.01 -1.57
C ALA A 59 -0.42 -10.03 -2.17
N SER A 60 -0.85 -9.31 -3.20
CA SER A 60 -0.02 -8.32 -3.87
C SER A 60 -0.41 -6.91 -3.45
N GLU A 61 0.58 -6.07 -3.18
CA GLU A 61 0.42 -4.62 -2.94
C GLU A 61 -0.42 -3.93 -4.02
N ARG A 62 -0.36 -4.44 -5.25
CA ARG A 62 -1.13 -3.94 -6.41
C ARG A 62 -2.65 -4.10 -6.27
N VAL A 63 -3.09 -5.07 -5.46
CA VAL A 63 -4.51 -5.26 -5.12
C VAL A 63 -4.86 -4.38 -3.93
N CYS A 64 -3.95 -4.29 -2.96
CA CYS A 64 -4.14 -3.50 -1.75
C CYS A 64 -4.10 -1.98 -1.98
N VAL A 65 -3.55 -1.50 -3.09
CA VAL A 65 -3.58 -0.07 -3.43
C VAL A 65 -4.93 0.41 -3.97
N LEU A 66 -5.75 -0.49 -4.51
CA LEU A 66 -7.01 -0.10 -5.19
C LEU A 66 -8.00 0.63 -4.27
N PRO A 67 -8.21 0.19 -3.01
CA PRO A 67 -9.04 0.94 -2.06
C PRO A 67 -8.50 2.34 -1.73
N LEU A 68 -7.17 2.53 -1.76
CA LEU A 68 -6.55 3.84 -1.52
C LEU A 68 -6.80 4.78 -2.69
N LEU A 69 -6.68 4.28 -3.92
CA LEU A 69 -6.94 5.06 -5.14
C LEU A 69 -8.42 5.42 -5.31
N ALA A 70 -9.34 4.64 -4.74
CA ALA A 70 -10.77 4.97 -4.74
C ALA A 70 -11.07 6.29 -3.99
N ASN A 71 -10.17 6.73 -3.11
CA ASN A 71 -10.26 8.00 -2.38
C ASN A 71 -9.40 9.11 -3.02
N ALA A 72 -8.85 8.90 -4.22
CA ALA A 72 -8.09 9.93 -4.92
C ALA A 72 -8.99 11.10 -5.32
N GLU A 73 -8.48 12.33 -5.19
CA GLU A 73 -9.22 13.56 -5.48
C GLU A 73 -8.58 14.34 -6.64
N PRO A 74 -9.37 15.12 -7.40
CA PRO A 74 -8.83 16.06 -8.37
C PRO A 74 -7.79 17.01 -7.75
N GLY A 75 -6.72 17.31 -8.49
CA GLY A 75 -5.60 18.12 -7.99
C GLY A 75 -4.54 17.32 -7.22
N GLN A 76 -4.69 16.00 -7.10
CA GLN A 76 -3.66 15.12 -6.57
C GLN A 76 -2.82 14.47 -7.68
N VAL A 77 -1.52 14.28 -7.41
CA VAL A 77 -0.62 13.46 -8.24
C VAL A 77 -0.15 12.27 -7.42
N TRP A 78 -0.49 11.07 -7.88
CA TRP A 78 -0.09 9.81 -7.25
C TRP A 78 1.21 9.29 -7.86
N LEU A 79 2.22 9.13 -7.03
CA LEU A 79 3.54 8.61 -7.36
C LEU A 79 3.70 7.22 -6.77
N ALA A 80 4.08 6.27 -7.61
CA ALA A 80 4.33 4.90 -7.23
C ALA A 80 5.44 4.31 -8.11
N ASP A 81 6.07 3.22 -7.67
CA ASP A 81 7.12 2.56 -8.44
C ASP A 81 6.55 1.68 -9.57
N ARG A 82 7.44 1.00 -10.31
CA ARG A 82 7.06 0.13 -11.42
C ARG A 82 6.17 -1.05 -11.02
N LEU A 83 6.10 -1.43 -9.74
CA LEU A 83 5.26 -2.52 -9.26
C LEU A 83 3.79 -2.23 -9.49
N TYR A 84 3.41 -0.96 -9.39
CA TYR A 84 2.03 -0.47 -9.48
C TYR A 84 1.61 -0.18 -10.92
N CYS A 85 2.51 -0.27 -11.91
CA CYS A 85 2.21 -0.06 -13.32
C CYS A 85 1.46 -1.26 -13.94
N THR A 86 0.23 -1.51 -13.48
CA THR A 86 -0.65 -2.57 -13.97
C THR A 86 -1.99 -1.99 -14.44
N LEU A 87 -2.65 -2.70 -15.36
CA LEU A 87 -3.93 -2.26 -15.93
C LEU A 87 -4.98 -1.90 -14.85
N PRO A 88 -5.23 -2.73 -13.81
CA PRO A 88 -6.24 -2.39 -12.81
C PRO A 88 -5.92 -1.10 -12.02
N VAL A 89 -4.64 -0.81 -11.80
CA VAL A 89 -4.21 0.42 -11.12
C VAL A 89 -4.44 1.63 -12.02
N MET A 90 -4.10 1.52 -13.30
CA MET A 90 -4.33 2.59 -14.28
C MET A 90 -5.83 2.87 -14.46
N GLU A 91 -6.66 1.81 -14.55
CA GLU A 91 -8.12 1.93 -14.64
C GLU A 91 -8.73 2.56 -13.39
N ALA A 92 -8.22 2.24 -12.19
CA ALA A 92 -8.68 2.85 -10.94
C ALA A 92 -8.40 4.36 -10.91
N CYS A 93 -7.23 4.80 -11.41
CA CYS A 93 -6.90 6.21 -11.52
C CYS A 93 -7.81 6.97 -12.50
N GLU A 94 -8.18 6.35 -13.62
CA GLU A 94 -9.10 6.96 -14.59
C GLU A 94 -10.52 7.10 -14.04
N GLN A 95 -10.98 6.15 -13.23
CA GLN A 95 -12.32 6.15 -12.64
C GLN A 95 -12.47 7.13 -11.46
N ALA A 96 -11.37 7.57 -10.87
CA ALA A 96 -11.36 8.56 -9.78
C ALA A 96 -11.46 10.02 -10.27
N GLN A 97 -11.48 10.26 -11.59
CA GLN A 97 -11.61 11.58 -12.21
C GLN A 97 -13.07 11.99 -12.45
#